data_AF-A0A1I7HJ18-F1
#
_entry.id   AF-A0A1I7HJ18-F1
#
_cell.length_a   1.000
_cell.length_b   1.000
_cell.length_c   1.000
_cell.angle_alpha   90.00
_cell.angle_beta   90.00
_cell.angle_gamma   90.00
#
_symmetry.space_group_name_H-M   'P 1'
#
loop_
_entity.id
_entity.type
_entity.pdbx_description
1 polymer ?
#
loop_
_entity_poly.entity_id
_entity_poly.type
_entity_poly.pdbx_seq_one_letter_code
_entity_poly.pdbx_strand_id
1 'polypeptide(L)'
;MRMTQGLFEFDWNSLFALITFLVLFLILKHFFFEKIHNFMEERAASVQKTLDHAAETDRKAEERLRTYEEKIDGAEAEGRQIIADARKTADAQADRILEDANARAEEALRHSRQELERETAGARKQLRREVGELATEAAGRILQKELNPETHREIIDRVLEEADRKYRSENAPGEPPAEAQKE
;
A
#
# COMPACT_ATOMS: atom_id res chain seq x y z
N MET A 1 39.79 9.01 -122.34
CA MET A 1 38.63 9.88 -122.61
C MET A 1 37.59 9.64 -121.50
N ARG A 2 37.61 10.47 -120.46
CA ARG A 2 36.51 10.71 -119.51
C ARG A 2 36.83 12.05 -118.85
N MET A 3 36.01 13.03 -119.20
CA MET A 3 36.17 14.43 -118.88
C MET A 3 36.13 14.64 -117.37
N THR A 4 37.12 15.35 -116.85
CA THR A 4 37.06 16.03 -115.56
C THR A 4 36.08 17.19 -115.68
N GLN A 5 34.85 16.98 -115.23
CA GLN A 5 33.90 18.06 -114.96
C GLN A 5 34.32 18.73 -113.64
N GLY A 6 34.24 20.07 -113.59
CA GLY A 6 34.68 20.87 -112.45
C GLY A 6 33.98 20.45 -111.16
N LEU A 7 34.76 20.33 -110.08
CA LEU A 7 34.29 19.82 -108.79
C LEU A 7 33.29 20.75 -108.08
N PHE A 8 33.02 21.94 -108.60
CA PHE A 8 31.96 22.87 -108.16
C PHE A 8 31.63 23.80 -109.33
N GLU A 9 30.68 23.43 -110.19
CA GLU A 9 29.94 24.47 -110.91
C GLU A 9 29.07 25.18 -109.86
N PHE A 10 29.23 26.50 -109.75
CA PHE A 10 28.42 27.30 -108.82
C PHE A 10 27.01 27.45 -109.42
N ASP A 11 26.27 26.35 -109.36
CA ASP A 11 24.90 26.28 -109.83
C ASP A 11 23.96 26.84 -108.78
N TRP A 12 22.81 27.34 -109.24
CA TRP A 12 21.70 27.77 -108.40
C TRP A 12 21.30 26.72 -107.34
N ASN A 13 21.53 25.44 -107.63
CA ASN A 13 21.32 24.32 -106.73
C ASN A 13 22.23 24.36 -105.48
N SER A 14 23.48 24.81 -105.61
CA SER A 14 24.43 24.94 -104.50
C SER A 14 24.01 26.04 -103.51
N LEU A 15 23.45 27.14 -104.02
CA LEU A 15 22.89 28.22 -103.18
C LEU A 15 21.66 27.75 -102.41
N PHE A 16 20.77 26.99 -103.07
CA PHE A 16 19.60 26.39 -102.42
C PHE A 16 20.00 25.37 -101.35
N ALA A 17 21.03 24.55 -101.60
CA ALA A 17 21.57 23.62 -100.62
C ALA A 17 22.17 24.35 -99.40
N LEU A 18 22.88 25.47 -99.61
CA LEU A 18 23.42 26.29 -98.53
C LEU A 18 22.31 26.92 -97.67
N ILE A 19 21.26 27.45 -98.29
CA ILE A 19 20.10 28.01 -97.58
C ILE A 19 19.43 26.91 -96.76
N THR A 20 19.20 25.73 -97.34
CA THR A 20 18.59 24.58 -96.64
C THR A 20 19.45 24.12 -95.46
N PHE A 21 20.77 24.07 -95.63
CA PHE A 21 21.70 23.74 -94.56
C PHE A 21 21.67 24.80 -93.43
N LEU A 22 21.64 26.09 -93.77
CA LEU A 22 21.54 27.17 -92.79
C LEU A 22 20.22 27.14 -92.02
N VAL A 23 19.10 26.91 -92.69
CA VAL A 23 17.79 26.78 -92.03
C VAL A 23 17.79 25.57 -91.10
N LEU A 24 18.27 24.41 -91.55
CA LEU A 24 18.41 23.22 -90.70
C LEU A 24 19.33 23.46 -89.50
N PHE A 25 20.47 24.13 -89.73
CA PHE A 25 21.42 24.46 -88.68
C PHE A 25 20.81 25.41 -87.64
N LEU A 26 20.05 26.42 -88.06
CA LEU A 26 19.38 27.35 -87.14
C LEU A 26 18.31 26.64 -86.31
N ILE A 27 17.51 25.76 -86.91
CA ILE A 27 16.50 24.96 -86.19
C ILE A 27 17.20 24.04 -85.19
N LEU A 28 18.25 23.33 -85.61
CA LEU A 28 18.98 22.41 -84.74
C LEU A 28 19.68 23.17 -83.60
N LYS A 29 20.31 24.32 -83.89
CA LYS A 29 20.91 25.18 -82.87
C LYS A 29 19.87 25.63 -81.85
N HIS A 30 18.70 26.10 -82.29
CA HIS A 30 17.70 26.58 -81.34
C HIS A 30 17.21 25.44 -80.43
N PHE A 31 16.81 24.30 -81.01
CA PHE A 31 16.22 23.20 -80.26
C PHE A 31 17.24 22.39 -79.41
N PHE A 32 18.46 22.21 -79.92
CA PHE A 32 19.48 21.38 -79.26
C PHE A 32 20.11 22.06 -78.05
N PHE A 33 20.33 23.38 -78.13
CA PHE A 33 20.88 24.14 -77.00
C PHE A 33 19.90 24.17 -75.82
N GLU A 34 18.60 24.37 -76.09
CA GLU A 34 17.57 24.33 -75.05
C GLU A 34 17.49 22.95 -74.39
N LYS A 35 17.45 21.87 -75.19
CA LYS A 35 17.35 20.51 -74.67
C LYS A 35 18.57 20.08 -73.86
N ILE A 36 19.78 20.47 -74.27
CA ILE A 36 21.01 20.17 -73.53
C ILE A 36 21.09 20.96 -72.24
N HIS A 37 20.75 22.25 -72.26
CA HIS A 37 20.72 23.07 -71.05
C HIS A 37 19.76 22.46 -70.03
N ASN A 38 18.54 22.16 -70.44
CA ASN A 38 17.52 21.60 -69.56
C ASN A 38 17.96 20.25 -68.97
N PHE A 39 18.60 19.38 -69.76
CA PHE A 39 19.12 18.11 -69.26
C PHE A 39 20.24 18.28 -68.23
N MET A 40 21.14 19.24 -68.43
CA MET A 40 22.21 19.53 -67.48
C MET A 40 21.68 20.14 -66.19
N GLU A 41 20.70 21.04 -66.29
CA GLU A 41 20.04 21.65 -65.13
C GLU A 41 19.23 20.62 -64.34
N GLU A 42 18.46 19.75 -65.02
CA GLU A 42 17.74 18.65 -64.38
C GLU A 42 18.69 17.70 -63.65
N ARG A 43 19.83 17.36 -64.28
CA ARG A 43 20.85 16.53 -63.64
C ARG A 43 21.48 17.21 -62.43
N ALA A 44 21.82 18.49 -62.53
CA ALA A 44 22.38 19.26 -61.42
C ALA A 44 21.37 19.38 -60.25
N ALA A 45 20.10 19.70 -60.56
CA ALA A 45 19.03 19.79 -59.59
C ALA A 45 18.74 18.44 -58.91
N SER A 46 18.77 17.34 -59.67
CA SER A 46 18.59 15.98 -59.12
C SER A 46 19.71 15.63 -58.14
N VAL A 47 20.97 15.90 -58.50
CA VAL A 47 22.12 15.66 -57.61
C VAL A 47 22.03 16.51 -56.35
N GLN A 48 21.75 17.81 -56.51
CA GLN A 48 21.61 18.72 -55.37
C GLN A 48 20.48 18.25 -54.44
N LYS A 49 19.32 17.89 -54.99
CA LYS A 49 18.20 17.37 -54.22
C LYS A 49 18.56 16.09 -53.45
N THR A 50 19.32 15.17 -54.06
CA THR A 50 19.78 13.96 -53.37
C THR A 50 20.75 14.29 -52.24
N LEU A 51 21.68 15.23 -52.44
CA LEU A 51 22.61 15.67 -51.40
C LEU A 51 21.88 16.37 -50.25
N ASP A 52 20.96 17.26 -50.56
CA ASP A 52 20.14 17.96 -49.56
C ASP A 52 19.28 16.97 -48.77
N HIS A 53 18.70 15.98 -49.45
CA HIS A 53 17.89 14.94 -48.80
C HIS A 53 18.74 14.03 -47.90
N ALA A 54 19.95 13.68 -48.32
CA ALA A 54 20.90 12.93 -47.49
C ALA A 54 21.28 13.74 -46.24
N ALA A 55 21.68 15.01 -46.40
CA ALA A 55 22.02 15.89 -45.29
C ALA A 55 20.84 16.11 -44.32
N GLU A 56 19.63 16.26 -44.84
CA GLU A 56 18.43 16.37 -44.01
C GLU A 56 18.13 15.08 -43.24
N THR A 57 18.31 13.93 -43.88
CA THR A 57 18.14 12.61 -43.27
C THR A 57 19.15 12.39 -42.15
N ASP A 58 20.41 12.71 -42.38
CA ASP A 58 21.47 12.59 -41.39
C ASP A 58 21.19 13.50 -40.18
N ARG A 59 20.83 14.77 -40.42
CA ARG A 59 20.45 15.69 -39.35
C ARG A 59 19.26 15.18 -38.53
N LYS A 60 18.24 14.64 -39.19
CA LYS A 60 17.07 14.03 -38.52
C LYS A 60 17.45 12.77 -37.74
N ALA A 61 18.40 11.98 -38.23
CA ALA A 61 18.89 10.80 -37.54
C ALA A 61 19.64 11.19 -36.26
N GLU A 62 20.52 12.19 -36.33
CA GLU A 62 21.24 12.73 -35.17
C GLU A 62 20.28 13.33 -34.13
N GLU A 63 19.31 14.13 -34.57
CA GLU A 63 18.31 14.73 -33.68
C GLU A 63 17.48 13.65 -32.95
N ARG A 64 17.09 12.60 -33.68
CA ARG A 64 16.37 11.45 -33.09
C ARG A 64 17.27 10.69 -32.13
N LEU A 65 18.52 10.40 -32.49
CA LEU A 65 19.46 9.68 -31.65
C LEU A 65 19.63 10.40 -30.32
N ARG A 66 19.91 11.71 -30.35
CA ARG A 66 20.01 12.54 -29.16
C ARG A 66 18.74 12.50 -28.31
N THR A 67 17.57 12.62 -28.94
CA THR A 67 16.29 12.53 -28.22
C THR A 67 16.09 11.16 -27.57
N TYR A 68 16.55 10.07 -28.21
CA TYR A 68 16.48 8.73 -27.64
C TYR A 68 17.45 8.56 -26.48
N GLU A 69 18.67 9.06 -26.59
CA GLU A 69 19.66 9.06 -25.50
C GLU A 69 19.12 9.82 -24.28
N GLU A 70 18.60 11.03 -24.47
CA GLU A 70 17.98 11.82 -23.40
C GLU A 70 16.79 11.09 -22.75
N LYS A 71 15.98 10.36 -23.53
CA LYS A 71 14.88 9.54 -23.01
C LYS A 71 15.37 8.33 -22.23
N ILE A 72 16.43 7.66 -22.67
CA ILE A 72 17.00 6.50 -21.97
C ILE A 72 17.59 6.95 -20.65
N ASP A 73 18.38 8.02 -20.63
CA ASP A 73 18.96 8.58 -19.42
C ASP A 73 17.86 9.04 -18.43
N GLY A 74 16.82 9.69 -18.96
CA GLY A 74 15.64 10.07 -18.19
C GLY A 74 14.91 8.86 -17.58
N ALA A 75 14.69 7.81 -18.37
CA ALA A 75 14.03 6.59 -17.91
C ALA A 75 14.86 5.84 -16.84
N GLU A 76 16.19 5.81 -16.97
CA GLU A 76 17.06 5.23 -15.93
C GLU A 76 17.04 6.03 -14.63
N ALA A 77 17.03 7.37 -14.72
CA ALA A 77 16.90 8.24 -13.56
C ALA A 77 15.54 8.05 -12.86
N GLU A 78 14.45 8.03 -13.63
CA GLU A 78 13.10 7.78 -13.12
C GLU A 78 12.99 6.39 -12.50
N GLY A 79 13.53 5.35 -13.15
CA GLY A 79 13.55 3.99 -12.62
C GLY A 79 14.30 3.89 -11.29
N ARG A 80 15.46 4.55 -11.17
CA ARG A 80 16.21 4.63 -9.90
C ARG A 80 15.39 5.35 -8.82
N GLN A 81 14.70 6.43 -9.17
CA GLN A 81 13.85 7.17 -8.26
C GLN A 81 12.67 6.33 -7.76
N ILE A 82 11.97 5.62 -8.65
CA ILE A 82 10.87 4.71 -8.30
C ILE A 82 11.35 3.64 -7.31
N ILE A 83 12.51 3.03 -7.56
CA ILE A 83 13.07 2.00 -6.68
C ILE A 83 13.43 2.59 -5.30
N ALA A 84 14.01 3.79 -5.27
CA ALA A 84 14.35 4.47 -4.02
C ALA A 84 13.10 4.82 -3.20
N ASP A 85 12.07 5.37 -3.84
CA ASP A 85 10.81 5.73 -3.19
C ASP A 85 10.03 4.48 -2.72
N ALA A 86 10.06 3.40 -3.50
CA ALA A 86 9.47 2.12 -3.11
C ALA A 86 10.17 1.53 -1.88
N ARG A 87 11.50 1.56 -1.82
CA ARG A 87 12.27 1.12 -0.63
C ARG A 87 11.92 1.95 0.59
N LYS A 88 11.95 3.28 0.47
CA LYS A 88 11.60 4.19 1.57
C LYS A 88 10.18 3.96 2.08
N THR A 89 9.22 3.72 1.18
CA THR A 89 7.84 3.42 1.54
C THR A 89 7.73 2.06 2.23
N ALA A 90 8.45 1.05 1.73
CA ALA A 90 8.48 -0.29 2.33
C ALA A 90 9.08 -0.26 3.74
N ASP A 91 10.20 0.44 3.94
CA ASP A 91 10.83 0.59 5.26
C ASP A 91 9.87 1.30 6.24
N ALA A 92 9.26 2.40 5.83
CA ALA A 92 8.28 3.11 6.66
C ALA A 92 7.03 2.27 6.97
N GLN A 93 6.59 1.41 6.05
CA GLN A 93 5.50 0.47 6.31
C GLN A 93 5.92 -0.64 7.27
N ALA A 94 7.12 -1.19 7.12
CA ALA A 94 7.67 -2.20 8.01
C ALA A 94 7.77 -1.67 9.45
N ASP A 95 8.29 -0.46 9.63
CA ASP A 95 8.38 0.19 10.93
C ASP A 95 6.99 0.37 11.57
N ARG A 96 6.01 0.86 10.80
CA ARG A 96 4.63 1.00 11.29
C ARG A 96 3.99 -0.33 11.67
N ILE A 97 4.22 -1.39 10.88
CA ILE A 97 3.71 -2.74 11.17
C ILE A 97 4.33 -3.25 12.46
N LEU A 98 5.63 -3.06 12.67
CA LEU A 98 6.31 -3.45 13.91
C LEU A 98 5.80 -2.67 15.12
N GLU A 99 5.60 -1.36 14.98
CA GLU A 99 5.05 -0.51 16.04
C GLU A 99 3.63 -0.95 16.43
N ASP A 100 2.74 -1.14 15.46
CA ASP A 100 1.37 -1.61 15.69
C ASP A 100 1.35 -3.02 16.28
N ALA A 101 2.20 -3.93 15.80
CA ALA A 101 2.33 -5.27 16.36
C ALA A 101 2.78 -5.25 17.82
N ASN A 102 3.75 -4.40 18.17
CA ASN A 102 4.21 -4.24 19.55
C ASN A 102 3.11 -3.64 20.43
N ALA A 103 2.42 -2.59 19.96
CA ALA A 103 1.31 -1.98 20.69
C ALA A 103 0.18 -2.98 20.98
N ARG A 104 -0.20 -3.79 19.98
CA ARG A 104 -1.19 -4.86 20.13
C ARG A 104 -0.72 -5.97 21.08
N ALA A 105 0.55 -6.35 21.01
CA ALA A 105 1.11 -7.35 21.92
C ALA A 105 1.09 -6.85 23.38
N GLU A 106 1.46 -5.60 23.62
CA GLU A 106 1.36 -4.98 24.94
C GLU A 106 -0.09 -4.90 25.45
N GLU A 107 -1.02 -4.53 24.59
CA GLU A 107 -2.45 -4.48 24.92
C GLU A 107 -2.98 -5.88 25.29
N ALA A 108 -2.66 -6.89 24.48
CA ALA A 108 -3.02 -8.28 24.76
C ALA A 108 -2.44 -8.74 26.09
N LEU A 109 -1.16 -8.45 26.37
CA LEU A 109 -0.53 -8.78 27.66
C LEU A 109 -1.20 -8.09 28.84
N ARG A 110 -1.55 -6.80 28.70
CA ARG A 110 -2.29 -6.07 29.75
C ARG A 110 -3.66 -6.70 30.00
N HIS A 111 -4.40 -7.02 28.94
CA HIS A 111 -5.70 -7.66 29.05
C HIS A 111 -5.58 -9.05 29.69
N SER A 112 -4.65 -9.90 29.25
CA SER A 112 -4.41 -11.21 29.84
C SER A 112 -4.04 -11.13 31.32
N ARG A 113 -3.24 -10.14 31.74
CA ARG A 113 -2.93 -9.94 33.17
C ARG A 113 -4.17 -9.57 33.97
N GLN A 114 -5.02 -8.68 33.46
CA GLN A 114 -6.27 -8.32 34.13
C GLN A 114 -7.22 -9.50 34.24
N GLU A 115 -7.35 -10.32 33.19
CA GLU A 115 -8.16 -11.53 33.22
C GLU A 115 -7.61 -12.56 34.21
N LEU A 116 -6.29 -12.78 34.22
CA LEU A 116 -5.64 -13.66 35.21
C LEU A 116 -5.87 -13.20 36.66
N GLU A 117 -5.81 -11.89 36.92
CA GLU A 117 -6.09 -11.35 38.25
C GLU A 117 -7.55 -11.60 38.66
N ARG A 118 -8.50 -11.39 37.73
CA ARG A 118 -9.93 -11.68 37.94
C ARG A 118 -10.19 -13.15 38.19
N GLU A 119 -9.62 -14.04 37.37
CA GLU A 119 -9.72 -15.48 37.54
C GLU A 119 -9.11 -15.95 38.86
N THR A 120 -7.92 -15.44 39.21
CA THR A 120 -7.26 -15.77 40.48
C THR A 120 -8.09 -15.33 41.68
N ALA A 121 -8.67 -14.12 41.63
CA ALA A 121 -9.57 -13.64 42.67
C ALA A 121 -10.83 -14.51 42.79
N GLY A 122 -11.41 -14.92 41.64
CA GLY A 122 -12.53 -15.87 41.58
C GLY A 122 -12.19 -17.23 42.19
N ALA A 123 -11.07 -17.83 41.77
CA ALA A 123 -10.59 -19.10 42.28
C ALA A 123 -10.33 -19.06 43.79
N ARG A 124 -9.72 -17.98 44.31
CA ARG A 124 -9.52 -17.79 45.76
C ARG A 124 -10.84 -17.69 46.52
N LYS A 125 -11.84 -17.00 45.95
CA LYS A 125 -13.18 -16.90 46.57
C LYS A 125 -13.88 -18.26 46.61
N GLN A 126 -13.77 -19.03 45.53
CA GLN A 126 -14.27 -20.41 45.45
C GLN A 126 -13.62 -21.30 46.52
N LEU A 127 -12.29 -21.28 46.60
CA LEU A 127 -11.51 -22.03 47.60
C LEU A 127 -11.91 -21.69 49.04
N ARG A 128 -12.11 -20.39 49.35
CA ARG A 128 -12.56 -19.97 50.68
C ARG A 128 -13.95 -20.50 51.02
N ARG A 129 -14.86 -20.57 50.04
CA ARG A 129 -16.19 -21.15 50.23
C ARG A 129 -16.10 -22.64 50.50
N GLU A 130 -15.36 -23.39 49.68
CA GLU A 130 -15.18 -24.84 49.84
C GLU A 130 -14.53 -25.20 51.18
N VAL A 131 -13.50 -24.46 51.60
CA VAL A 131 -12.86 -24.64 52.92
C VAL A 131 -13.82 -24.28 54.05
N GLY A 132 -14.63 -23.24 53.89
CA GLY A 132 -15.67 -22.87 54.85
C GLY A 132 -16.69 -24.00 55.04
N GLU A 133 -17.22 -24.52 53.93
CA GLU A 133 -18.17 -25.64 53.91
C GLU A 133 -17.58 -26.88 54.61
N LEU A 134 -16.36 -27.29 54.25
CA LEU A 134 -15.63 -28.39 54.88
C LEU A 134 -15.41 -28.17 56.39
N ALA A 135 -15.08 -26.94 56.80
CA ALA A 135 -14.89 -26.61 58.22
C ALA A 135 -16.20 -26.73 59.01
N THR A 136 -17.33 -26.24 58.46
CA THR A 136 -18.66 -26.43 59.06
C THR A 136 -19.06 -27.90 59.13
N GLU A 137 -18.78 -28.69 58.08
CA GLU A 137 -19.07 -30.12 58.08
C GLU A 137 -18.25 -30.85 59.16
N ALA A 138 -16.95 -30.55 59.27
CA ALA A 138 -16.09 -31.11 60.29
C ALA A 138 -16.55 -30.72 61.72
N ALA A 139 -16.90 -29.45 61.93
CA ALA A 139 -17.44 -28.97 63.21
C ALA A 139 -18.76 -29.67 63.57
N GLY A 140 -19.66 -29.87 62.59
CA GLY A 140 -20.90 -30.61 62.79
C GLY A 140 -20.68 -32.07 63.19
N ARG A 141 -19.71 -32.75 62.56
CA ARG A 141 -19.33 -34.13 62.90
C ARG A 141 -18.71 -34.23 64.30
N ILE A 142 -17.87 -33.27 64.70
CA ILE A 142 -17.31 -33.21 66.06
C ILE A 142 -18.40 -32.98 67.10
N LEU A 143 -19.30 -32.01 66.85
CA LEU A 143 -20.41 -31.72 67.76
C LEU A 143 -21.34 -32.92 67.91
N GLN A 144 -21.67 -33.63 66.83
CA GLN A 144 -22.43 -34.89 66.90
C GLN A 144 -21.73 -35.95 67.75
N LYS A 145 -20.40 -35.99 67.78
CA LYS A 145 -19.62 -36.96 68.54
C LYS A 145 -19.52 -36.60 70.03
N GLU A 146 -19.45 -35.31 70.36
CA GLU A 146 -19.36 -34.79 71.75
C GLU A 146 -20.75 -34.63 72.43
N LEU A 147 -21.84 -34.62 71.66
CA LEU A 147 -23.21 -34.59 72.19
C LEU A 147 -23.61 -35.98 72.73
N ASN A 148 -23.23 -36.29 73.97
CA ASN A 148 -23.79 -37.39 74.74
C ASN A 148 -25.20 -37.01 75.24
N PRO A 149 -26.18 -37.95 75.37
CA PRO A 149 -27.48 -37.73 76.02
C PRO A 149 -27.48 -36.92 77.33
N GLU A 150 -26.42 -36.98 78.12
CA GLU A 150 -26.28 -36.19 79.35
C GLU A 150 -26.09 -34.69 79.08
N THR A 151 -25.22 -34.32 78.12
CA THR A 151 -24.97 -32.94 77.70
C THR A 151 -26.22 -32.30 77.07
N HIS A 152 -27.07 -33.10 76.43
CA HIS A 152 -28.33 -32.64 75.84
C HIS A 152 -29.32 -32.13 76.88
N ARG A 153 -29.44 -32.82 78.03
CA ARG A 153 -30.30 -32.37 79.13
C ARG A 153 -29.78 -31.09 79.76
N GLU A 154 -28.47 -31.00 80.00
CA GLU A 154 -27.88 -29.81 80.62
C GLU A 154 -28.03 -28.54 79.77
N ILE A 155 -27.89 -28.66 78.44
CA ILE A 155 -28.10 -27.52 77.53
C ILE A 155 -29.57 -27.13 77.46
N ILE A 156 -30.49 -28.10 77.40
CA ILE A 156 -31.94 -27.85 77.42
C ILE A 156 -32.34 -27.15 78.72
N ASP A 157 -31.86 -27.63 79.86
CA ASP A 157 -32.18 -27.05 81.17
C ASP A 157 -31.68 -25.60 81.28
N ARG A 158 -30.48 -25.28 80.78
CA ARG A 158 -29.98 -23.90 80.74
C ARG A 158 -30.80 -22.98 79.83
N VAL A 159 -31.20 -23.46 78.65
CA VAL A 159 -32.02 -22.67 77.72
C VAL A 159 -33.42 -22.43 78.31
N LEU A 160 -34.00 -23.44 78.98
CA LEU A 160 -35.27 -23.30 79.69
C LEU A 160 -35.15 -22.35 80.88
N GLU A 161 -34.07 -22.39 81.65
CA GLU A 161 -33.81 -21.43 82.73
C GLU A 161 -33.64 -20.00 82.23
N GLU A 162 -32.98 -19.80 81.08
CA GLU A 162 -32.80 -18.48 80.49
C GLU A 162 -34.11 -17.92 79.92
N ALA A 163 -34.91 -18.78 79.28
CA ALA A 163 -36.27 -18.44 78.83
C ALA A 163 -37.19 -18.13 80.01
N ASP A 164 -37.14 -18.91 81.10
CA ASP A 164 -37.95 -18.69 82.30
C ASP A 164 -37.53 -17.43 83.06
N ARG A 165 -36.22 -17.14 83.14
CA ARG A 165 -35.72 -15.84 83.65
C ARG A 165 -36.26 -14.67 82.84
N LYS A 166 -36.26 -14.79 81.52
CA LYS A 166 -36.76 -13.73 80.63
C LYS A 166 -38.27 -13.54 80.78
N TYR A 167 -39.04 -14.63 80.80
CA TYR A 167 -40.49 -14.60 81.04
C TYR A 167 -40.85 -14.01 82.41
N ARG A 168 -40.11 -14.38 83.46
CA ARG A 168 -40.29 -13.84 84.81
C ARG A 168 -39.92 -12.36 84.94
N SER A 169 -38.93 -11.89 84.17
CA SER A 169 -38.59 -10.47 84.11
C SER A 169 -39.66 -9.64 83.38
N GLU A 170 -40.41 -10.26 82.47
CA GLU A 170 -41.42 -9.60 81.64
C GLU A 170 -42.84 -9.65 82.25
N ASN A 171 -43.15 -10.63 83.11
CA ASN A 171 -44.51 -10.91 83.64
C ASN A 171 -44.65 -10.99 85.19
N ALA A 172 -43.79 -10.31 85.97
CA ALA A 172 -43.94 -10.29 87.44
C ALA A 172 -45.23 -9.55 87.87
N PRO A 173 -46.17 -10.17 88.64
CA PRO A 173 -47.38 -9.52 89.13
C PRO A 173 -47.05 -8.50 90.24
N GLY A 174 -47.54 -7.27 90.10
CA GLY A 174 -47.34 -6.20 91.09
C GLY A 174 -48.07 -6.49 92.41
N GLU A 175 -47.32 -6.57 93.51
CA GLU A 175 -47.86 -6.59 94.88
C GLU A 175 -48.16 -5.16 95.38
N PRO A 176 -49.22 -4.96 96.18
CA PRO A 176 -49.73 -3.63 96.55
C PRO A 176 -48.88 -2.98 97.64
N PRO A 177 -48.77 -1.63 97.70
CA PRO A 177 -47.95 -0.98 98.72
C PRO A 177 -48.65 -0.99 100.08
N ALA A 178 -48.03 -1.66 101.05
CA ALA A 178 -48.25 -1.46 102.48
C ALA A 178 -47.46 -0.22 102.92
N GLU A 179 -48.12 0.93 102.98
CA GLU A 179 -47.55 2.14 103.56
C GLU A 179 -47.78 2.20 105.08
N ALA A 180 -46.65 2.15 105.78
CA ALA A 180 -46.27 2.98 106.92
C ALA A 180 -47.19 3.04 108.17
N GLN A 181 -46.84 2.20 109.14
CA GLN A 181 -46.73 2.69 110.52
C GLN A 181 -45.44 3.53 110.63
N LYS A 182 -45.57 4.83 110.88
CA LYS A 182 -44.83 5.63 111.89
C LYS A 182 -45.12 7.12 111.70
N GLU A 183 -45.59 7.72 112.80
CA GLU A 183 -45.98 9.11 113.08
C GLU A 183 -47.31 9.62 112.52
#